data_AF-A0A4S8MUP8-F1
#
_entry.id   AF-A0A4S8MUP8-F1
#
_cell.length_a   1.000
_cell.length_b   1.000
_cell.length_c   1.000
_cell.angle_alpha   90.00
_cell.angle_beta   90.00
_cell.angle_gamma   90.00
#
_symmetry.space_group_name_H-M   'P 1'
#
loop_
_entity.id
_entity.type
_entity.pdbx_description
1 polymer ?
#
loop_
_entity_poly.entity_id
_entity_poly.type
_entity_poly.pdbx_seq_one_letter_code
_entity_poly.pdbx_strand_id
1 'polypeptide(L)'
;MTQNPQLLQLVQCQPKCLSIEDELDVSPLNLGMIVAYYGISYVTVKIYIFSLKERTKLCRLLEVVSSPTKFENIPIRRHEEVRCRCRYDRLPIKLEASAHFKTFLLLQIHFSRIALPPDLVTDHEVI
;
A
#
# COMPACT_ATOMS: atom_id res chain seq x y z
N MET A 1 6.67 36.27 6.00
CA MET A 1 6.95 35.29 7.07
C MET A 1 5.66 34.53 7.39
N THR A 2 5.37 33.48 6.65
CA THR A 2 4.41 32.44 7.06
C THR A 2 5.00 31.14 6.53
N GLN A 3 6.00 30.61 7.23
CA GLN A 3 6.43 29.23 7.03
C GLN A 3 5.22 28.38 7.38
N ASN A 4 4.58 27.80 6.36
CA ASN A 4 3.49 26.87 6.54
C ASN A 4 4.06 25.67 7.34
N PRO A 5 3.63 25.43 8.58
CA PRO A 5 4.21 24.42 9.45
C PRO A 5 4.07 22.99 8.88
N GLN A 6 3.19 22.79 7.89
CA GLN A 6 3.08 21.53 7.14
C GLN A 6 4.29 21.25 6.22
N LEU A 7 4.95 22.30 5.70
CA LEU A 7 6.17 22.15 4.89
C LEU A 7 7.38 21.74 5.76
N LEU A 8 7.47 22.23 6.99
CA LEU A 8 8.53 21.84 7.95
C LEU A 8 8.36 20.39 8.43
N GLN A 9 7.12 19.91 8.58
CA GLN A 9 6.85 18.50 8.91
C GLN A 9 7.15 17.57 7.73
N LEU A 10 7.01 18.04 6.49
CA LEU A 10 7.52 17.33 5.33
C LEU A 10 9.06 17.22 5.42
N VAL A 11 9.79 18.31 5.63
CA VAL A 11 11.27 18.34 5.64
C VAL A 11 11.93 17.35 6.60
N GLN A 12 11.42 17.15 7.82
CA GLN A 12 12.06 16.27 8.80
C GLN A 12 11.75 14.76 8.64
N CYS A 13 10.90 14.38 7.69
CA CYS A 13 10.44 13.00 7.53
C CYS A 13 10.72 12.42 6.13
N GLN A 14 11.64 13.01 5.34
CA GLN A 14 11.89 12.71 3.94
C GLN A 14 12.83 11.50 3.73
N PRO A 15 12.36 10.28 3.43
CA PRO A 15 13.20 9.32 2.75
C PRO A 15 13.33 9.77 1.29
N LYS A 16 14.37 10.54 0.95
CA LYS A 16 14.92 10.63 -0.42
C LYS A 16 13.95 11.09 -1.54
N CYS A 17 12.86 11.82 -1.23
CA CYS A 17 11.94 12.33 -2.24
C CYS A 17 12.32 13.71 -2.79
N LEU A 18 12.93 14.56 -1.97
CA LEU A 18 13.34 15.91 -2.31
C LEU A 18 14.77 16.14 -1.79
N SER A 19 15.57 16.88 -2.54
CA SER A 19 16.84 17.47 -2.09
C SER A 19 16.61 18.95 -1.78
N ILE A 20 17.24 19.42 -0.70
CA ILE A 20 17.22 20.82 -0.30
C ILE A 20 18.64 21.33 -0.42
N GLU A 21 18.83 22.38 -1.21
CA GLU A 21 20.11 23.07 -1.41
C GLU A 21 20.01 24.46 -0.76
N ASP A 22 21.03 24.82 0.03
CA ASP A 22 21.18 26.12 0.71
C ASP A 22 19.95 26.60 1.53
N GLU A 23 19.14 25.65 2.02
CA GLU A 23 17.87 25.89 2.75
C GLU A 23 16.82 26.73 2.01
N LEU A 24 17.05 27.03 0.73
CA LEU A 24 16.19 27.86 -0.10
C LEU A 24 15.64 27.09 -1.32
N ASP A 25 16.45 26.24 -1.93
CA ASP A 25 16.12 25.57 -3.17
C ASP A 25 15.71 24.12 -2.92
N VAL A 26 14.63 23.70 -3.57
CA VAL A 26 14.11 22.33 -3.51
C VAL A 26 14.07 21.71 -4.89
N SER A 27 14.69 20.54 -5.03
CA SER A 27 14.71 19.77 -6.27
C SER A 27 14.11 18.37 -6.05
N PRO A 28 13.31 17.84 -6.99
CA PRO A 28 12.75 16.51 -6.86
C PRO A 28 13.83 15.44 -7.10
N LEU A 29 13.87 14.43 -6.22
CA LEU A 29 14.68 13.24 -6.42
C LEU A 29 13.88 12.17 -7.18
N ASN A 30 14.55 11.10 -7.61
CA ASN A 30 13.92 9.99 -8.35
C ASN A 30 12.63 9.47 -7.70
N LEU A 31 12.63 9.32 -6.37
CA LEU A 31 11.45 8.87 -5.65
C LEU A 31 10.34 9.93 -5.67
N GLY A 32 10.66 11.21 -5.50
CA GLY A 32 9.70 12.30 -5.59
C GLY A 32 9.04 12.38 -6.97
N MET A 33 9.81 12.16 -8.03
CA MET A 33 9.28 12.10 -9.40
C MET A 33 8.32 10.92 -9.58
N ILE A 34 8.67 9.73 -9.10
CA ILE A 34 7.79 8.55 -9.17
C ILE A 34 6.50 8.78 -8.38
N VAL A 35 6.60 9.29 -7.16
CA VAL A 35 5.45 9.59 -6.29
C VAL A 35 4.49 10.57 -6.97
N ALA A 36 5.02 11.66 -7.51
CA ALA A 36 4.22 12.68 -8.20
C ALA A 36 3.59 12.15 -9.49
N TYR A 37 4.33 11.35 -10.26
CA TYR A 37 3.86 10.79 -11.52
C TYR A 37 2.69 9.80 -11.33
N TYR A 38 2.79 8.90 -10.35
CA TYR A 38 1.77 7.90 -10.09
C TYR A 38 0.68 8.36 -9.10
N GLY A 39 0.77 9.58 -8.55
CA GLY A 39 -0.17 10.08 -7.56
C GLY A 39 -0.24 9.23 -6.29
N ILE A 40 0.88 8.61 -5.89
CA ILE A 40 0.94 7.74 -4.71
C ILE A 40 1.20 8.61 -3.47
N SER A 41 0.61 8.26 -2.31
CA SER A 41 0.91 8.97 -1.06
C SER A 41 2.36 8.74 -0.62
N TYR A 42 3.02 9.78 -0.11
CA TYR A 42 4.37 9.68 0.45
C TYR A 42 4.43 8.65 1.59
N VAL A 43 3.34 8.49 2.36
CA VAL A 43 3.24 7.51 3.45
C VAL A 43 3.39 6.09 2.89
N THR A 44 2.73 5.80 1.78
CA THR A 44 2.82 4.51 1.09
C THR A 44 4.23 4.26 0.57
N VAL A 45 4.84 5.25 -0.08
CA VAL A 45 6.21 5.12 -0.61
C VAL A 45 7.22 4.93 0.52
N LYS A 46 7.03 5.62 1.65
CA LYS A 46 7.84 5.40 2.85
C LYS A 46 7.75 3.95 3.32
N ILE A 47 6.53 3.40 3.46
CA ILE A 47 6.34 1.99 3.82
C ILE A 47 7.07 1.08 2.83
N TYR A 48 6.98 1.34 1.54
CA TYR A 48 7.65 0.53 0.52
C TYR A 48 9.17 0.57 0.65
N ILE A 49 9.77 1.75 0.86
CA ILE A 49 11.22 1.90 1.03
C ILE A 49 11.72 1.16 2.29
N PHE A 50 10.95 1.19 3.38
CA PHE A 50 11.34 0.51 4.62
C PHE A 50 11.13 -1.00 4.57
N SER A 51 10.11 -1.47 3.85
CA SER A 51 9.73 -2.89 3.81
C SER A 51 10.31 -3.68 2.64
N LEU A 52 10.66 -3.03 1.53
CA LEU A 52 11.24 -3.68 0.35
C LEU A 52 12.77 -3.61 0.40
N LYS A 53 13.39 -4.78 0.23
CA LYS A 53 14.84 -4.98 0.13
C LYS A 53 15.12 -5.84 -1.11
N GLU A 54 16.36 -5.88 -1.55
CA GLU A 54 16.79 -6.66 -2.73
C GLU A 54 16.38 -8.14 -2.68
N ARG A 55 16.26 -8.72 -1.48
CA ARG A 55 15.88 -10.12 -1.25
C ARG A 55 14.46 -10.31 -0.72
N THR A 56 13.57 -9.33 -0.90
CA THR A 56 12.18 -9.45 -0.46
C THR A 56 11.48 -10.57 -1.23
N LYS A 57 10.94 -11.56 -0.50
CA LYS A 57 10.18 -12.68 -1.06
C LYS A 57 8.80 -12.20 -1.53
N LEU A 58 8.21 -12.90 -2.49
CA LEU A 58 6.86 -12.62 -3.02
C LEU A 58 5.80 -12.47 -1.92
N CYS A 59 5.84 -13.31 -0.89
CA CYS A 59 4.93 -13.25 0.25
C CYS A 59 4.96 -11.86 0.93
N ARG A 60 6.16 -11.34 1.21
CA ARG A 60 6.34 -10.01 1.81
C ARG A 60 6.01 -8.89 0.84
N LEU A 61 6.30 -9.06 -0.45
CA LEU A 61 5.94 -8.08 -1.47
C LEU A 61 4.42 -7.87 -1.52
N LEU A 62 3.66 -8.97 -1.54
CA LEU A 62 2.20 -8.94 -1.53
C LEU A 62 1.64 -8.27 -0.26
N GLU A 63 2.21 -8.59 0.90
CA GLU A 63 1.85 -7.94 2.17
C GLU A 63 2.02 -6.42 2.09
N VAL A 64 3.20 -5.97 1.64
CA VAL A 64 3.55 -4.56 1.53
C VAL A 64 2.67 -3.84 0.52
N VAL A 65 2.43 -4.44 -0.65
CA VAL A 65 1.57 -3.86 -1.71
C VAL A 65 0.10 -3.83 -1.30
N SER A 66 -0.34 -4.71 -0.40
CA SER A 66 -1.71 -4.71 0.13
C SER A 66 -1.94 -3.68 1.25
N SER A 67 -0.86 -3.21 1.89
CA SER A 67 -0.87 -2.28 3.02
C SER A 67 -1.13 -0.78 2.76
N PRO A 68 -1.06 -0.23 1.53
CA PRO A 68 -1.28 1.20 1.30
C PRO A 68 -2.59 1.74 1.90
N THR A 69 -2.54 2.98 2.41
CA THR A 69 -3.68 3.69 3.00
C THR A 69 -4.88 3.79 2.06
N LYS A 70 -4.66 3.80 0.74
CA LYS A 70 -5.76 3.77 -0.25
C LYS A 70 -6.70 2.56 -0.09
N PHE A 71 -6.21 1.46 0.48
CA PHE A 71 -6.99 0.25 0.70
C PHE A 71 -7.60 0.14 2.10
N GLU A 72 -7.33 1.09 3.01
CA GLU A 72 -7.98 1.14 4.33
C GLU A 72 -9.49 1.33 4.23
N ASN A 73 -9.95 1.92 3.13
CA ASN A 73 -11.36 2.20 2.88
C ASN A 73 -12.16 0.97 2.43
N ILE A 74 -11.53 -0.19 2.19
CA ILE A 74 -12.23 -1.41 1.80
C ILE A 74 -12.80 -2.06 3.07
N PRO A 75 -14.12 -1.98 3.33
CA PRO A 75 -14.68 -2.44 4.59
C PRO A 75 -14.76 -3.97 4.61
N ILE A 76 -14.54 -4.56 5.79
CA ILE A 76 -14.92 -5.96 6.04
C ILE A 76 -16.39 -5.95 6.47
N ARG A 77 -17.30 -6.46 5.63
CA ARG A 77 -18.74 -6.47 5.96
C ARG A 77 -19.05 -7.61 6.94
N ARG A 78 -20.17 -7.47 7.68
CA ARG A 78 -20.64 -8.52 8.59
C ARG A 78 -20.81 -9.85 7.83
N HIS A 79 -20.34 -10.93 8.44
CA HIS A 79 -20.37 -12.30 7.89
C HIS A 79 -19.44 -12.57 6.68
N GLU A 80 -18.67 -11.59 6.20
CA GLU A 80 -17.65 -11.85 5.17
C GLU A 80 -16.42 -12.56 5.73
N GLU A 81 -16.07 -12.35 7.00
CA GLU A 81 -14.84 -12.88 7.62
C GLU A 81 -14.70 -14.40 7.47
N VAL A 82 -15.75 -15.16 7.78
CA VAL A 82 -15.74 -16.63 7.69
C VAL A 82 -15.56 -17.05 6.23
N ARG A 83 -16.25 -16.40 5.31
CA ARG A 83 -16.19 -16.68 3.87
C ARG A 83 -14.82 -16.36 3.28
N CYS A 84 -14.21 -15.26 3.73
CA CYS A 84 -12.86 -14.85 3.39
C CYS A 84 -11.84 -15.86 3.91
N ARG A 85 -11.96 -16.32 5.16
CA ARG A 85 -11.10 -17.36 5.75
C ARG A 85 -11.20 -18.70 5.00
N CYS A 86 -12.40 -19.19 4.70
CA CYS A 86 -12.54 -20.45 3.94
C CYS A 86 -11.90 -20.40 2.55
N ARG A 87 -11.90 -19.23 1.89
CA ARG A 87 -11.21 -19.03 0.61
C ARG A 87 -9.70 -18.91 0.81
N TYR A 88 -9.32 -18.17 1.84
CA TYR A 88 -7.94 -17.99 2.23
C TYR A 88 -7.21 -19.31 2.45
N ASP A 89 -7.86 -20.30 3.05
CA ASP A 89 -7.30 -21.63 3.27
C ASP A 89 -6.88 -22.35 1.98
N ARG A 90 -7.49 -22.00 0.84
CA ARG A 90 -7.18 -22.57 -0.47
C ARG A 90 -6.07 -21.82 -1.23
N LEU A 91 -5.63 -20.67 -0.74
CA LEU A 91 -4.63 -19.83 -1.40
C LEU A 91 -3.19 -20.23 -1.02
N PRO A 92 -2.21 -20.03 -1.92
CA PRO A 92 -0.85 -20.54 -1.72
C PRO A 92 -0.08 -19.79 -0.64
N ILE A 93 -0.36 -18.51 -0.40
CA ILE A 93 0.44 -17.68 0.51
C ILE A 93 -0.34 -17.40 1.79
N LYS A 94 0.25 -17.82 2.92
CA LYS A 94 -0.30 -17.61 4.26
C LYS A 94 0.51 -16.53 5.02
N LEU A 95 -0.22 -15.57 5.56
CA LEU A 95 0.13 -14.52 6.50
C LEU A 95 -0.88 -14.46 7.66
N GLU A 96 -0.51 -13.76 8.72
CA GLU A 96 -1.44 -13.42 9.79
C GLU A 96 -2.46 -12.39 9.33
N ALA A 97 -3.66 -12.44 9.91
CA ALA A 97 -4.71 -11.49 9.58
C ALA A 97 -4.31 -10.09 10.05
N SER A 98 -4.11 -9.17 9.10
CA SER A 98 -3.86 -7.75 9.34
C SER A 98 -5.07 -6.91 8.94
N ALA A 99 -5.04 -5.60 9.22
CA ALA A 99 -6.07 -4.65 8.79
C ALA A 99 -6.31 -4.67 7.26
N HIS A 100 -5.30 -5.09 6.48
CA HIS A 100 -5.35 -5.15 5.01
C HIS A 100 -5.57 -6.57 4.47
N PHE A 101 -6.02 -7.50 5.32
CA PHE A 101 -6.24 -8.90 4.97
C PHE A 101 -7.17 -9.08 3.76
N LYS A 102 -8.20 -8.24 3.63
CA LYS A 102 -9.16 -8.32 2.51
C LYS A 102 -8.49 -7.99 1.17
N THR A 103 -7.68 -6.94 1.10
CA THR A 103 -6.92 -6.57 -0.10
C THR A 103 -5.92 -7.67 -0.48
N PHE A 104 -5.20 -8.18 0.53
CA PHE A 104 -4.26 -9.29 0.33
C PHE A 104 -4.95 -10.54 -0.23
N LEU A 105 -6.12 -10.88 0.31
CA LEU A 105 -6.94 -12.00 -0.15
C LEU A 105 -7.40 -11.80 -1.61
N LEU A 106 -7.95 -10.63 -1.93
CA LEU A 106 -8.48 -10.33 -3.26
C LEU A 106 -7.38 -10.35 -4.33
N LEU A 107 -6.20 -9.80 -4.05
CA LEU A 107 -5.04 -9.87 -4.93
C LEU A 107 -4.61 -11.32 -5.22
N GLN A 108 -4.54 -12.16 -4.18
CA GLN A 108 -4.20 -13.57 -4.37
C GLN A 108 -5.25 -14.35 -5.16
N ILE A 109 -6.53 -14.08 -4.93
CA ILE A 109 -7.65 -14.65 -5.69
C ILE A 109 -7.52 -14.27 -7.17
N HIS A 110 -7.22 -13.01 -7.45
CA HIS A 110 -6.99 -12.50 -8.80
C HIS A 110 -5.85 -13.25 -9.50
N PHE A 111 -4.68 -13.33 -8.86
CA PHE A 111 -3.52 -14.04 -9.42
C PHE A 111 -3.77 -15.54 -9.59
N SER A 112 -4.61 -16.13 -8.74
CA SER A 112 -5.02 -17.53 -8.84
C SER A 112 -6.15 -17.77 -9.86
N ARG A 113 -6.70 -16.70 -10.47
CA ARG A 113 -7.85 -16.75 -11.40
C ARG A 113 -9.07 -17.48 -10.81
N ILE A 114 -9.28 -17.35 -9.50
CA ILE A 114 -10.42 -17.96 -8.80
C ILE A 114 -11.64 -17.05 -8.96
N ALA A 115 -12.80 -17.64 -9.28
CA ALA A 115 -14.04 -16.89 -9.41
C ALA A 115 -14.44 -16.21 -8.09
N LEU A 116 -14.68 -14.89 -8.15
CA LEU A 116 -15.16 -14.11 -7.02
C LEU A 116 -16.69 -14.19 -6.90
N PRO A 117 -17.23 -14.27 -5.67
CA PRO A 117 -18.66 -14.08 -5.47
C PRO A 117 -19.04 -12.62 -5.79
N PRO A 118 -20.28 -12.35 -6.24
CA PRO A 118 -20.72 -11.02 -6.65
C PRO A 118 -20.42 -9.93 -5.60
N ASP A 119 -20.61 -10.26 -4.33
CA ASP A 119 -20.40 -9.37 -3.19
C ASP A 119 -18.95 -8.83 -3.08
N LEU A 120 -17.96 -9.58 -3.60
CA LEU A 120 -16.54 -9.22 -3.56
C LEU A 120 -16.02 -8.68 -4.90
N VAL A 121 -16.81 -8.74 -5.97
CA VAL A 121 -16.42 -8.21 -7.28
C VAL A 121 -16.29 -6.69 -7.20
N THR A 122 -17.23 -6.03 -6.53
CA THR A 122 -17.20 -4.57 -6.34
C THR A 122 -15.99 -4.12 -5.55
N ASP A 123 -15.57 -4.87 -4.54
CA ASP A 123 -14.35 -4.56 -3.77
C ASP A 123 -13.08 -4.81 -4.59
N HIS A 124 -13.11 -5.81 -5.48
CA HIS A 124 -12.01 -6.12 -6.38
C HIS A 124 -11.84 -5.04 -7.47
N GLU A 125 -12.91 -4.40 -7.94
CA GLU A 125 -12.83 -3.30 -8.92
C GLU A 125 -12.09 -2.06 -8.37
N VAL A 126 -12.03 -1.91 -7.05
CA VAL A 126 -11.32 -0.81 -6.38
C VAL A 126 -9.81 -1.10 -6.24
N ILE A 127 -9.39 -2.36 -6.42
CA ILE A 127 -8.00 -2.82 -6.25
C ILE A 127 -7.26 -2.84 -7.58
#